data_AF-D4H2I5-F1
#
_entry.id   AF-D4H2I5-F1
#
_cell.length_a   1.000
_cell.length_b   1.000
_cell.length_c   1.000
_cell.angle_alpha   90.00
_cell.angle_beta   90.00
_cell.angle_gamma   90.00
#
_symmetry.space_group_name_H-M   'P 1'
#
loop_
_entity.id
_entity.type
_entity.pdbx_description
1 polymer ?
#
loop_
_entity_poly.entity_id
_entity_poly.type
_entity_poly.pdbx_seq_one_letter_code
_entity_poly.pdbx_strand_id
1 'polypeptide(L)'
;MSEFEDLKDLIDTYDSDEDAAAENIENEFQYNIDSFTNAIPVERLIDDFQRNIIKIPEFQRPYVWNRPDNKTGRHRPSLFIDSILLGLPIPPITVYKDPEAREEGYLIDGRQRLMTMSFFTRGQFQNGKEFKLKGENIYKDWQGKAYKDLPESLKDRFNRTYIPVMYIRQLKKDLQMTPGASSIYLLFDRLNSGGYALTPHEKRGVLGLNNNRLLVLMKNASQLLEWRYIFPHSLMNFQDKPYNESVFQENVFRTIAFSLNYEQYEGNITRFLDKFMVSYSINDPEPIMYLTQEVLKVLITNKNIDKFFRPRGRFSISLFESVFVACYRILDKGKTITNFEKKYQQVVENGYYLAQGSRSLSNKFDMLKKFNNTYEIFNA
;
A
#
# COMPACT_ATOMS: atom_id res chain seq x y z
N MET A 1 -11.60 16.83 -16.78
CA MET A 1 -12.49 16.90 -15.60
C MET A 1 -12.88 15.50 -15.13
N SER A 2 -13.34 14.59 -16.01
CA SER A 2 -13.72 13.22 -15.64
C SER A 2 -12.61 12.43 -14.92
N GLU A 3 -11.36 12.45 -15.41
CA GLU A 3 -10.27 11.68 -14.81
C GLU A 3 -9.89 12.08 -13.36
N PHE A 4 -10.13 13.33 -12.97
CA PHE A 4 -9.90 13.80 -11.60
C PHE A 4 -11.03 13.35 -10.67
N GLU A 5 -12.25 13.29 -11.20
CA GLU A 5 -13.42 12.79 -10.47
C GLU A 5 -13.37 11.27 -10.32
N ASP A 6 -12.89 10.54 -11.33
CA ASP A 6 -12.61 9.10 -11.25
C ASP A 6 -11.67 8.77 -10.08
N LEU A 7 -10.58 9.54 -9.94
CA LEU A 7 -9.62 9.38 -8.85
C LEU A 7 -10.27 9.67 -7.49
N LYS A 8 -11.13 10.67 -7.42
CA LYS A 8 -11.86 11.02 -6.19
C LYS A 8 -12.83 9.91 -5.80
N ASP A 9 -13.60 9.36 -6.72
CA ASP A 9 -14.55 8.27 -6.43
C ASP A 9 -13.82 6.99 -5.97
N LEU A 10 -12.64 6.70 -6.53
CA LEU A 10 -11.77 5.59 -6.11
C LEU A 10 -11.18 5.77 -4.70
N ILE A 11 -11.05 7.02 -4.23
CA ILE A 11 -10.57 7.36 -2.89
C ILE A 11 -11.74 7.43 -1.89
N ASP A 12 -12.85 8.05 -2.29
CA ASP A 12 -14.04 8.31 -1.46
C ASP A 12 -14.90 7.05 -1.24
N THR A 13 -14.62 5.92 -1.92
CA THR A 13 -15.24 4.61 -1.59
C THR A 13 -14.89 4.07 -0.20
N TYR A 14 -13.98 4.71 0.53
CA TYR A 14 -13.71 4.39 1.91
C TYR A 14 -14.66 5.17 2.82
N ASP A 15 -15.63 4.48 3.40
CA ASP A 15 -16.36 5.01 4.56
C ASP A 15 -15.32 5.31 5.65
N SER A 16 -15.07 6.60 5.86
CA SER A 16 -14.32 7.11 7.01
C SER A 16 -15.20 7.04 8.25
N ASP A 17 -15.71 5.85 8.56
CA ASP A 17 -16.31 5.62 9.86
C ASP A 17 -15.13 5.41 10.81
N GLU A 18 -14.75 6.50 11.48
CA GLU A 18 -13.81 6.54 12.61
C GLU A 18 -14.28 5.71 13.83
N ASP A 19 -15.44 5.06 13.73
CA ASP A 19 -15.96 4.15 14.74
C ASP A 19 -15.28 2.78 14.68
N ALA A 20 -13.95 2.77 14.76
CA ALA A 20 -13.29 1.71 15.51
C ALA A 20 -13.75 1.90 16.95
N ALA A 21 -14.88 1.26 17.28
CA ALA A 21 -15.49 1.26 18.60
C ALA A 21 -14.37 1.23 19.64
N ALA A 22 -14.23 2.34 20.36
CA ALA A 22 -13.58 2.33 21.65
C ALA A 22 -14.41 1.36 22.50
N GLU A 23 -14.05 0.08 22.48
CA GLU A 23 -14.50 -0.83 23.52
C GLU A 23 -14.16 -0.13 24.83
N ASN A 24 -15.16 0.09 25.69
CA ASN A 24 -14.97 0.65 27.01
C ASN A 24 -14.00 -0.25 27.76
N ILE A 25 -12.72 0.06 27.68
CA ILE A 25 -11.70 -0.60 28.47
C ILE A 25 -11.85 -0.04 29.88
N GLU A 26 -12.72 -0.67 30.68
CA GLU A 26 -12.97 -0.31 32.09
C GLU A 26 -11.76 -0.57 33.01
N ASN A 27 -10.64 -1.08 32.48
CA ASN A 27 -9.41 -1.36 33.21
C ASN A 27 -8.21 -0.62 32.60
N GLU A 28 -7.20 -0.33 33.42
CA GLU A 28 -5.91 0.20 32.99
C GLU A 28 -5.22 -0.81 32.05
N PHE A 29 -5.39 -0.65 30.74
CA PHE A 29 -4.85 -1.55 29.73
C PHE A 29 -3.52 -1.04 29.20
N GLN A 30 -2.48 -1.87 29.35
CA GLN A 30 -1.15 -1.62 28.80
C GLN A 30 -0.78 -2.72 27.81
N TYR A 31 -0.32 -2.32 26.62
CA TYR A 31 0.23 -3.25 25.64
C TYR A 31 1.51 -3.89 26.16
N ASN A 32 1.67 -5.19 25.90
CA ASN A 32 2.85 -5.95 26.32
C ASN A 32 4.01 -5.79 25.31
N ILE A 33 4.52 -4.56 25.23
CA ILE A 33 5.63 -4.16 24.39
C ILE A 33 6.80 -3.70 25.25
N ASP A 34 8.01 -4.02 24.79
CA ASP A 34 9.25 -3.46 25.30
C ASP A 34 9.88 -2.58 24.21
N SER A 35 10.55 -1.51 24.62
CA SER A 35 11.23 -0.63 23.67
C SER A 35 12.57 -0.18 24.21
N PHE A 36 13.59 -0.24 23.37
CA PHE A 36 14.92 0.24 23.67
C PHE A 36 15.52 0.93 22.45
N THR A 37 16.47 1.83 22.67
CA THR A 37 17.12 2.59 21.59
C THR A 37 18.61 2.29 21.57
N ASN A 38 19.11 1.91 20.39
CA ASN A 38 20.54 1.77 20.16
C ASN A 38 21.03 2.86 19.21
N ALA A 39 22.26 3.31 19.39
CA ALA A 39 22.96 4.16 18.43
C ALA A 39 23.69 3.27 17.41
N ILE A 40 23.30 3.31 16.14
CA ILE A 40 23.87 2.43 15.10
C ILE A 40 24.58 3.29 14.03
N PRO A 41 25.86 3.01 13.69
CA PRO A 41 26.54 3.69 12.61
C PRO A 41 25.80 3.55 11.28
N VAL A 42 25.80 4.61 10.45
CA VAL A 42 25.16 4.60 9.13
C VAL A 42 25.60 3.39 8.29
N GLU A 43 26.89 3.07 8.27
CA GLU A 43 27.41 1.94 7.49
C GLU A 43 26.80 0.60 7.92
N ARG A 44 26.68 0.37 9.22
CA ARG A 44 26.11 -0.86 9.77
C ARG A 44 24.62 -0.94 9.49
N LEU A 45 23.92 0.19 9.63
CA LEU A 45 22.50 0.27 9.36
C LEU A 45 22.16 0.00 7.88
N ILE A 46 23.02 0.45 6.96
CA ILE A 46 22.91 0.10 5.53
C ILE A 46 23.19 -1.39 5.30
N ASP A 47 24.21 -1.97 5.95
CA ASP A 47 24.54 -3.40 5.86
C ASP A 47 23.38 -4.27 6.38
N ASP A 48 22.79 -3.93 7.53
CA ASP A 48 21.62 -4.61 8.09
C ASP A 48 20.42 -4.56 7.13
N PHE A 49 20.21 -3.42 6.44
CA PHE A 49 19.19 -3.29 5.42
C PHE A 49 19.49 -4.17 4.19
N GLN A 50 20.71 -4.15 3.68
CA GLN A 50 21.11 -4.93 2.51
C GLN A 50 21.07 -6.44 2.74
N ARG A 51 21.33 -6.88 3.98
CA ARG A 51 21.25 -8.29 4.40
C ARG A 51 19.84 -8.75 4.77
N ASN A 52 18.82 -7.90 4.61
CA ASN A 52 17.45 -8.15 5.04
C ASN A 52 17.29 -8.44 6.55
N ILE A 53 18.22 -7.95 7.39
CA ILE A 53 18.03 -7.95 8.85
C ILE A 53 16.96 -6.91 9.21
N ILE A 54 17.01 -5.72 8.59
CA ILE A 54 15.93 -4.74 8.65
C ILE A 54 15.14 -4.82 7.35
N LYS A 55 13.90 -5.32 7.43
CA LYS A 55 13.01 -5.55 6.29
C LYS A 55 12.05 -4.38 6.14
N ILE A 56 11.89 -3.90 4.91
CA ILE A 56 10.80 -2.96 4.59
C ILE A 56 9.54 -3.79 4.30
N PRO A 57 8.44 -3.61 5.05
CA PRO A 57 7.20 -4.33 4.76
C PRO A 57 6.65 -4.00 3.37
N GLU A 58 6.06 -5.00 2.72
CA GLU A 58 5.66 -4.92 1.32
C GLU A 58 4.49 -3.96 1.04
N PHE A 59 3.70 -3.67 2.06
CA PHE A 59 2.55 -2.76 2.00
C PHE A 59 2.94 -1.28 2.12
N GLN A 60 4.19 -0.97 2.49
CA GLN A 60 4.61 0.42 2.60
C GLN A 60 4.79 1.04 1.19
N ARG A 61 4.37 2.29 1.03
CA ARG A 61 4.54 3.04 -0.23
C ARG A 61 6.01 3.16 -0.65
N PRO A 62 6.30 3.32 -1.96
CA PRO A 62 7.67 3.46 -2.47
C PRO A 62 8.43 4.66 -1.88
N TYR A 63 9.70 4.80 -2.29
CA TYR A 63 10.48 6.00 -1.96
C TYR A 63 9.89 7.25 -2.63
N VAL A 64 9.47 8.22 -1.83
CA VAL A 64 8.75 9.44 -2.29
C VAL A 64 9.57 10.72 -2.13
N TRP A 65 10.76 10.66 -1.53
CA TRP A 65 11.64 11.83 -1.41
C TRP A 65 12.42 12.16 -2.70
N ASN A 66 12.24 11.39 -3.78
CA ASN A 66 12.86 11.66 -5.09
C ASN A 66 12.35 12.95 -5.78
N ARG A 67 11.36 13.62 -5.19
CA ARG A 67 10.74 14.83 -5.70
C ARG A 67 10.97 15.99 -4.72
N PRO A 68 11.10 17.23 -5.23
CA PRO A 68 10.98 18.41 -4.39
C PRO A 68 9.70 18.33 -3.57
N ASP A 69 9.78 18.72 -2.31
CA ASP A 69 8.61 18.76 -1.45
C ASP A 69 7.54 19.68 -2.04
N ASN A 70 6.33 19.17 -2.29
CA ASN A 70 5.27 19.96 -2.95
C ASN A 70 4.85 21.21 -2.14
N LYS A 71 5.12 21.26 -0.83
CA LYS A 71 4.76 22.39 0.04
C LYS A 71 5.89 23.43 0.15
N THR A 72 7.14 22.98 0.18
CA THR A 72 8.31 23.81 0.51
C THR A 72 9.32 23.93 -0.62
N GLY A 73 9.18 23.16 -1.71
CA GLY A 73 10.13 23.09 -2.83
C GLY A 73 11.46 22.41 -2.48
N ARG A 74 11.65 21.97 -1.23
CA ARG A 74 12.94 21.50 -0.72
C ARG A 74 13.31 20.12 -1.23
N HIS A 75 14.59 19.92 -1.55
CA HIS A 75 15.13 18.61 -1.88
C HIS A 75 15.47 17.83 -0.60
N ARG A 76 14.45 17.19 -0.03
CA ARG A 76 14.52 16.42 1.23
C ARG A 76 15.71 15.44 1.32
N PRO A 77 16.07 14.68 0.26
CA PRO A 77 17.23 13.79 0.32
C PRO A 77 18.53 14.53 0.59
N SER A 78 18.77 15.67 -0.08
CA SER A 78 20.01 16.44 0.12
C SER A 78 20.06 17.02 1.51
N LEU A 79 18.97 17.64 1.99
CA LEU A 79 18.92 18.24 3.32
C LEU A 79 19.17 17.20 4.41
N PHE A 80 18.65 15.99 4.24
CA PHE A 80 18.90 14.90 5.18
C PHE A 80 20.36 14.47 5.21
N ILE A 81 21.01 14.32 4.05
CA ILE A 81 22.45 14.01 3.98
C ILE A 81 23.30 15.17 4.54
N ASP A 82 22.92 16.42 4.22
CA ASP A 82 23.56 17.64 4.74
C ASP A 82 23.50 17.68 6.27
N SER A 83 22.34 17.39 6.88
CA SER A 83 22.19 17.26 8.33
C SER A 83 23.13 16.22 8.94
N ILE A 84 23.30 15.06 8.30
CA ILE A 84 24.25 14.02 8.77
C ILE A 84 25.68 14.56 8.74
N LEU A 85 26.09 15.17 7.63
CA LEU A 85 27.45 15.69 7.45
C LEU A 85 27.77 16.87 8.38
N LEU A 86 26.77 17.69 8.71
CA LEU A 86 26.84 18.76 9.70
C LEU A 86 26.86 18.25 11.15
N GLY A 87 26.53 16.97 11.40
CA GLY A 87 26.41 16.42 12.74
C GLY A 87 25.16 16.87 13.49
N LEU A 88 24.11 17.26 12.77
CA LEU A 88 22.82 17.59 13.37
C LEU A 88 22.12 16.32 13.87
N PRO A 89 21.32 16.40 14.95
CA PRO A 89 20.58 15.25 15.46
C PRO A 89 19.58 14.74 14.41
N ILE A 90 19.62 13.43 14.17
CA ILE A 90 18.73 12.75 13.22
C ILE A 90 17.61 12.06 14.00
N PRO A 91 16.33 12.22 13.60
CA PRO A 91 15.24 11.50 14.25
C PRO A 91 15.45 9.98 14.20
N PRO A 92 14.89 9.21 15.15
CA PRO A 92 15.13 7.78 15.25
C PRO A 92 14.51 6.99 14.10
N ILE A 93 15.17 5.92 13.68
CA ILE A 93 14.56 4.88 12.84
C ILE A 93 13.87 3.87 13.75
N THR A 94 12.62 3.50 13.44
CA THR A 94 11.86 2.59 14.30
C THR A 94 11.74 1.22 13.64
N VAL A 95 12.16 0.19 14.37
CA VAL A 95 12.13 -1.21 13.93
C VAL A 95 11.28 -2.02 14.89
N TYR A 96 10.25 -2.68 14.37
CA TYR A 96 9.46 -3.66 15.11
C TYR A 96 10.09 -5.04 14.99
N LYS A 97 10.18 -5.75 16.12
CA LYS A 97 10.65 -7.13 16.19
C LYS A 97 9.51 -8.02 16.70
N ASP A 98 9.20 -9.04 15.89
CA ASP A 98 8.31 -10.11 16.31
C ASP A 98 8.91 -10.85 17.52
N PRO A 99 8.10 -11.32 18.48
CA PRO A 99 8.58 -12.11 19.62
C PRO A 99 9.48 -13.30 19.23
N GLU A 100 9.25 -13.90 18.06
CA GLU A 100 10.00 -15.06 17.56
C GLU A 100 11.27 -14.67 16.78
N ALA A 101 11.43 -13.39 16.43
CA ALA A 101 12.56 -12.91 15.65
C ALA A 101 13.83 -12.75 16.52
N ARG A 102 14.93 -13.39 16.10
CA ARG A 102 16.25 -13.22 16.75
C ARG A 102 16.83 -11.84 16.45
N GLU A 103 17.23 -11.64 15.20
CA GLU A 103 17.90 -10.40 14.76
C GLU A 103 17.02 -9.56 13.86
N GLU A 104 16.19 -10.21 13.04
CA GLU A 104 15.38 -9.56 12.02
C GLU A 104 14.30 -8.66 12.63
N GLY A 105 13.92 -7.62 11.89
CA GLY A 105 12.82 -6.76 12.25
C GLY A 105 12.24 -6.04 11.04
N TYR A 106 11.01 -5.57 11.18
CA TYR A 106 10.33 -4.77 10.19
C TYR A 106 10.59 -3.28 10.46
N LEU A 107 10.85 -2.51 9.42
CA LEU A 107 10.99 -1.07 9.48
C LEU A 107 9.59 -0.44 9.55
N ILE A 108 9.29 0.26 10.64
CA ILE A 108 7.96 0.88 10.88
C ILE A 108 7.97 2.37 10.54
N ASP A 109 9.07 3.04 10.86
CA ASP A 109 9.31 4.43 10.52
C ASP A 109 10.79 4.61 10.11
N GLY A 110 11.04 5.56 9.22
CA GLY A 110 12.38 5.88 8.75
C GLY A 110 12.76 5.30 7.40
N ARG A 111 11.83 4.67 6.67
CA ARG A 111 12.05 4.17 5.30
C ARG A 111 12.75 5.18 4.38
N GLN A 112 12.26 6.41 4.34
CA GLN A 112 12.82 7.43 3.45
C GLN A 112 14.25 7.82 3.87
N ARG A 113 14.57 7.82 5.17
CA ARG A 113 15.90 8.11 5.70
C ARG A 113 16.88 6.98 5.39
N LEU A 114 16.51 5.74 5.72
CA LEU A 114 17.30 4.54 5.43
C LEU A 114 17.63 4.41 3.94
N MET A 115 16.62 4.58 3.09
CA MET A 115 16.78 4.54 1.63
C MET A 115 17.67 5.67 1.12
N THR A 116 17.54 6.89 1.68
CA THR A 116 18.39 8.02 1.29
C THR A 116 19.85 7.77 1.61
N MET A 117 20.18 7.25 2.80
CA MET A 117 21.57 6.88 3.16
C MET A 117 22.11 5.83 2.18
N SER A 118 21.32 4.79 1.90
CA SER A 118 21.69 3.72 0.97
C SER A 118 21.85 4.18 -0.48
N PHE A 119 21.02 5.11 -0.96
CA PHE A 119 21.15 5.67 -2.31
C PHE A 119 22.37 6.59 -2.43
N PHE A 120 22.64 7.38 -1.39
CA PHE A 120 23.77 8.30 -1.41
C PHE A 120 25.10 7.54 -1.48
N THR A 121 25.30 6.53 -0.62
CA THR A 121 26.52 5.70 -0.64
C THR A 121 26.71 4.93 -1.95
N ARG A 122 25.61 4.46 -2.57
CA ARG A 122 25.62 3.84 -3.92
C ARG A 122 25.85 4.85 -5.05
N GLY A 123 25.70 6.15 -4.78
CA GLY A 123 25.85 7.22 -5.77
C GLY A 123 24.68 7.39 -6.74
N GLN A 124 23.57 6.65 -6.58
CA GLN A 124 22.41 6.72 -7.46
C GLN A 124 21.09 6.40 -6.77
N PHE A 125 20.02 7.05 -7.23
CA PHE A 125 18.64 6.72 -6.87
C PHE A 125 18.18 5.43 -7.55
N GLN A 126 17.03 4.90 -7.12
CA GLN A 126 16.42 3.68 -7.67
C GLN A 126 16.18 3.73 -9.19
N ASN A 127 15.97 4.92 -9.77
CA ASN A 127 15.77 5.12 -11.21
C ASN A 127 17.08 5.26 -12.00
N GLY A 128 18.23 4.97 -11.38
CA GLY A 128 19.55 5.08 -12.00
C GLY A 128 20.09 6.51 -12.14
N LYS A 129 19.32 7.53 -11.73
CA LYS A 129 19.84 8.91 -11.73
C LYS A 129 20.89 9.07 -10.63
N GLU A 130 22.01 9.70 -10.98
CA GLU A 130 23.09 10.00 -10.04
C GLU A 130 22.57 10.84 -8.86
N PHE A 131 22.97 10.47 -7.65
CA PHE A 131 22.60 11.20 -6.44
C PHE A 131 23.70 12.22 -6.11
N LYS A 132 23.44 13.46 -6.50
CA LYS A 132 24.22 14.65 -6.12
C LYS A 132 23.46 15.52 -5.13
N LEU A 133 24.17 16.08 -4.16
CA LEU A 133 23.64 17.06 -3.23
C LEU A 133 23.26 18.33 -4.00
N LYS A 134 22.05 18.84 -3.74
CA LYS A 134 21.42 19.95 -4.46
C LYS A 134 20.28 20.54 -3.66
N GLY A 135 19.89 21.76 -4.04
CA GLY A 135 18.80 22.51 -3.41
C GLY A 135 19.32 23.70 -2.62
N GLU A 136 18.40 24.48 -2.09
CA GLU A 136 18.70 25.59 -1.20
C GLU A 136 19.12 25.06 0.18
N ASN A 137 19.96 25.83 0.89
CA ASN A 137 20.44 25.54 2.24
C ASN A 137 21.29 24.26 2.38
N ILE A 138 21.91 23.79 1.30
CA ILE A 138 22.98 22.80 1.37
C ILE A 138 24.30 23.54 1.57
N TYR A 139 25.20 22.97 2.38
CA TYR A 139 26.52 23.53 2.60
C TYR A 139 27.26 23.72 1.26
N LYS A 140 27.79 24.93 1.03
CA LYS A 140 28.29 25.35 -0.29
C LYS A 140 29.32 24.39 -0.88
N ASP A 141 30.22 23.86 -0.05
CA ASP A 141 31.29 22.97 -0.50
C ASP A 141 30.81 21.57 -0.89
N TRP A 142 29.57 21.22 -0.55
CA TRP A 142 28.97 19.92 -0.85
C TRP A 142 27.98 19.99 -2.02
N GLN A 143 27.56 21.20 -2.41
CA GLN A 143 26.66 21.42 -3.54
C GLN A 143 27.21 20.77 -4.81
N GLY A 144 26.39 19.95 -5.46
CA GLY A 144 26.71 19.22 -6.69
C GLY A 144 27.54 17.95 -6.50
N LYS A 145 28.02 17.65 -5.28
CA LYS A 145 28.85 16.47 -5.02
C LYS A 145 28.00 15.22 -4.81
N ALA A 146 28.44 14.10 -5.39
CA ALA A 146 28.00 12.76 -5.02
C ALA A 146 28.90 12.21 -3.90
N TYR A 147 28.52 11.09 -3.30
CA TYR A 147 29.30 10.44 -2.24
C TYR A 147 30.76 10.16 -2.66
N LYS A 148 30.98 9.72 -3.91
CA LYS A 148 32.31 9.47 -4.47
C LYS A 148 33.19 10.73 -4.58
N ASP A 149 32.57 11.92 -4.66
CA ASP A 149 33.25 13.21 -4.84
C ASP A 149 33.60 13.86 -3.48
N LEU A 150 33.16 13.28 -2.36
CA LEU A 150 33.49 13.76 -1.03
C LEU A 150 34.95 13.39 -0.65
N PRO A 151 35.66 14.25 0.10
CA PRO A 151 36.89 13.87 0.79
C PRO A 151 36.68 12.65 1.69
N GLU A 152 37.72 11.82 1.85
CA GLU A 152 37.61 10.59 2.64
C GLU A 152 37.22 10.84 4.09
N SER A 153 37.71 11.93 4.68
CA SER A 153 37.33 12.35 6.04
C SER A 153 35.83 12.65 6.19
N LEU A 154 35.15 13.11 5.13
CA LEU A 154 33.70 13.33 5.14
C LEU A 154 32.92 12.04 4.90
N LYS A 155 33.45 11.12 4.07
CA LYS A 155 32.86 9.78 3.93
C LYS A 155 32.93 9.01 5.25
N ASP A 156 34.09 9.05 5.92
CA ASP A 156 34.28 8.45 7.25
C ASP A 156 33.32 9.04 8.28
N ARG A 157 33.18 10.38 8.31
CA ARG A 157 32.21 11.05 9.17
C ARG A 157 30.79 10.58 8.90
N PHE A 158 30.38 10.53 7.64
CA PHE A 158 29.05 10.07 7.25
C PHE A 158 28.81 8.62 7.71
N ASN A 159 29.72 7.70 7.36
CA ASN A 159 29.61 6.27 7.65
C ASN A 159 29.55 5.98 9.17
N ARG A 160 30.33 6.73 9.96
CA ARG A 160 30.45 6.57 11.41
C ARG A 160 29.43 7.39 12.20
N THR A 161 28.59 8.19 11.54
CA THR A 161 27.53 8.92 12.24
C THR A 161 26.55 7.92 12.84
N TYR A 162 26.22 8.10 14.12
CA TYR A 162 25.27 7.22 14.80
C TYR A 162 23.84 7.69 14.58
N ILE A 163 23.01 6.80 14.04
CA ILE A 163 21.57 7.00 13.91
C ILE A 163 20.89 6.29 15.08
N PRO A 164 20.03 6.99 15.85
CA PRO A 164 19.21 6.33 16.86
C PRO A 164 18.26 5.33 16.19
N VAL A 165 18.26 4.09 16.65
CA VAL A 165 17.35 3.03 16.20
C VAL A 165 16.53 2.56 17.39
N MET A 166 15.25 2.90 17.39
CA MET A 166 14.28 2.46 18.37
C MET A 166 13.77 1.08 17.96
N TYR A 167 14.09 0.08 18.78
CA TYR A 167 13.55 -1.26 18.65
C TYR A 167 12.31 -1.40 19.51
N ILE A 168 11.25 -1.93 18.93
CA ILE A 168 10.00 -2.23 19.62
C ILE A 168 9.82 -3.73 19.52
N ARG A 169 9.89 -4.40 20.67
CA ARG A 169 9.70 -5.83 20.80
C ARG A 169 8.33 -6.08 21.37
N GLN A 170 7.55 -6.88 20.69
CA GLN A 170 6.35 -7.41 21.29
C GLN A 170 6.71 -8.60 22.17
N LEU A 171 6.38 -8.53 23.46
CA LEU A 171 6.76 -9.55 24.43
C LEU A 171 5.78 -10.73 24.41
N LYS A 172 4.53 -10.48 24.03
CA LYS A 172 3.49 -11.48 23.76
C LYS A 172 2.68 -11.05 22.55
N LYS A 173 2.30 -11.99 21.69
CA LYS A 173 1.41 -11.72 20.55
C LYS A 173 0.11 -11.07 21.05
N ASP A 174 -0.38 -10.07 20.33
CA ASP A 174 -1.66 -9.43 20.63
C ASP A 174 -2.77 -10.47 20.55
N LEU A 175 -3.73 -10.39 21.49
CA LEU A 175 -4.86 -11.31 21.55
C LEU A 175 -5.77 -11.18 20.32
N GLN A 176 -5.82 -9.98 19.72
CA GLN A 176 -6.58 -9.69 18.52
C GLN A 176 -5.78 -8.77 17.60
N MET A 177 -5.65 -9.15 16.32
CA MET A 177 -5.01 -8.31 15.30
C MET A 177 -6.07 -7.42 14.64
N THR A 178 -6.52 -6.38 15.33
CA THR A 178 -7.50 -5.41 14.80
C THR A 178 -6.98 -3.99 14.97
N PRO A 179 -7.48 -3.00 14.21
CA PRO A 179 -7.08 -1.60 14.37
C PRO A 179 -7.14 -1.08 15.81
N GLY A 180 -8.11 -1.54 16.62
CA GLY A 180 -8.30 -1.10 18.00
C GLY A 180 -7.51 -1.89 19.06
N ALA A 181 -7.08 -3.12 18.75
CA ALA A 181 -6.47 -4.04 19.73
C ALA A 181 -5.02 -4.44 19.40
N SER A 182 -4.51 -4.05 18.23
CA SER A 182 -3.14 -4.34 17.80
C SER A 182 -2.19 -3.23 18.23
N SER A 183 -1.23 -3.57 19.10
CA SER A 183 -0.18 -2.65 19.57
C SER A 183 0.62 -2.08 18.42
N ILE A 184 0.99 -2.94 17.47
CA ILE A 184 1.75 -2.58 16.29
C ILE A 184 0.94 -1.68 15.36
N TYR A 185 -0.34 -1.97 15.12
CA TYR A 185 -1.19 -1.09 14.31
C TYR A 185 -1.26 0.33 14.88
N LEU A 186 -1.57 0.46 16.18
CA LEU A 186 -1.66 1.78 16.83
C LEU A 186 -0.32 2.53 16.83
N LEU A 187 0.78 1.80 17.02
CA LEU A 187 2.12 2.39 16.94
C LEU A 187 2.39 2.93 15.53
N PHE A 188 2.11 2.15 14.49
CA PHE A 188 2.27 2.59 13.10
C PHE A 188 1.43 3.82 12.79
N ASP A 189 0.16 3.81 13.17
CA ASP A 189 -0.78 4.89 12.92
C ASP A 189 -0.32 6.18 13.61
N ARG A 190 0.06 6.09 14.90
CA ARG A 190 0.52 7.24 15.69
C ARG A 190 1.86 7.79 15.23
N LEU A 191 2.85 6.94 14.96
CA LEU A 191 4.18 7.39 14.51
C LEU A 191 4.13 8.11 13.16
N ASN A 192 3.22 7.69 12.27
CA ASN A 192 3.12 8.24 10.92
C ASN A 192 2.07 9.37 10.80
N SER A 193 1.40 9.75 11.89
CA SER A 193 0.38 10.79 11.90
C SER A 193 0.92 12.22 11.71
N GLY A 194 2.15 12.51 12.15
CA GLY A 194 2.75 13.85 12.03
C GLY A 194 3.36 14.19 10.66
N GLY A 195 3.47 13.20 9.76
CA GLY A 195 4.10 13.32 8.44
C GLY A 195 3.09 13.32 7.30
N TYR A 196 3.34 12.49 6.28
CA TYR A 196 2.26 12.11 5.37
C TYR A 196 1.49 10.97 6.03
N ALA A 197 0.20 11.16 6.26
CA ALA A 197 -0.66 10.12 6.81
C ALA A 197 -0.54 8.81 6.00
N LEU A 198 -0.55 7.69 6.73
CA LEU A 198 -0.60 6.36 6.11
C LEU A 198 -1.89 6.21 5.31
N THR A 199 -1.78 5.58 4.15
CA THR A 199 -2.94 5.16 3.36
C THR A 199 -3.67 4.00 4.04
N PRO A 200 -4.97 3.77 3.76
CA PRO A 200 -5.68 2.58 4.24
C PRO A 200 -4.94 1.27 3.93
N HIS A 201 -4.34 1.18 2.74
CA HIS A 201 -3.50 0.06 2.33
C HIS A 201 -2.32 -0.18 3.29
N GLU A 202 -1.59 0.90 3.60
CA GLU A 202 -0.43 0.83 4.49
C GLU A 202 -0.83 0.44 5.91
N LYS A 203 -1.93 1.01 6.43
CA LYS A 203 -2.46 0.66 7.76
C LYS A 203 -2.87 -0.81 7.82
N ARG A 204 -3.62 -1.29 6.81
CA ARG A 204 -4.09 -2.68 6.77
C ARG A 204 -2.96 -3.67 6.61
N GLY A 205 -1.94 -3.33 5.84
CA GLY A 205 -0.78 -4.20 5.68
C GLY A 205 -0.09 -4.55 7.01
N VAL A 206 -0.15 -3.66 8.01
CA VAL A 206 0.34 -3.94 9.37
C VAL A 206 -0.43 -5.10 10.00
N LEU A 207 -1.75 -5.16 9.83
CA LEU A 207 -2.57 -6.28 10.31
C LEU A 207 -2.20 -7.60 9.63
N GLY A 208 -1.69 -7.51 8.39
CA GLY A 208 -1.24 -8.64 7.59
C GLY A 208 0.19 -9.11 7.86
N LEU A 209 0.92 -8.53 8.82
CA LEU A 209 2.31 -8.95 9.11
C LEU A 209 2.42 -10.43 9.49
N ASN A 210 1.38 -10.99 10.11
CA ASN A 210 1.28 -12.42 10.40
C ASN A 210 0.75 -13.25 9.22
N ASN A 211 0.37 -12.61 8.12
CA ASN A 211 -0.17 -13.22 6.90
C ASN A 211 0.68 -12.82 5.67
N ASN A 212 1.98 -13.10 5.75
CA ASN A 212 2.93 -12.70 4.73
C ASN A 212 2.59 -13.24 3.32
N ARG A 213 1.96 -14.42 3.23
CA ARG A 213 1.53 -15.00 1.94
C ARG A 213 0.48 -14.13 1.25
N LEU A 214 -0.52 -13.65 2.00
CA LEU A 214 -1.51 -12.74 1.45
C LEU A 214 -0.86 -11.41 1.05
N LEU A 215 0.01 -10.83 1.89
CA LEU A 215 0.72 -9.59 1.54
C LEU A 215 1.53 -9.72 0.23
N VAL A 216 2.30 -10.81 0.08
CA VAL A 216 3.08 -11.07 -1.12
C VAL A 216 2.18 -11.29 -2.34
N LEU A 217 1.11 -12.08 -2.20
CA LEU A 217 0.13 -12.27 -3.28
C LEU A 217 -0.45 -10.93 -3.73
N MET A 218 -0.85 -10.08 -2.80
CA MET A 218 -1.47 -8.78 -3.11
C MET A 218 -0.50 -7.83 -3.79
N LYS A 219 0.76 -7.77 -3.32
CA LYS A 219 1.82 -7.03 -3.99
C LYS A 219 2.00 -7.53 -5.42
N ASN A 220 2.19 -8.84 -5.60
CA ASN A 220 2.45 -9.42 -6.92
C ASN A 220 1.24 -9.24 -7.86
N ALA A 221 0.01 -9.41 -7.35
CA ALA A 221 -1.20 -9.23 -8.13
C ALA A 221 -1.34 -7.78 -8.59
N SER A 222 -0.99 -6.80 -7.76
CA SER A 222 -0.97 -5.38 -8.16
C SER A 222 0.08 -5.06 -9.24
N GLN A 223 1.10 -5.89 -9.41
CA GLN A 223 2.15 -5.67 -10.40
C GLN A 223 1.81 -6.18 -11.81
N LEU A 224 0.67 -6.87 -11.99
CA LEU A 224 0.19 -7.31 -13.30
C LEU A 224 0.00 -6.10 -14.23
N LEU A 225 0.55 -6.17 -15.44
CA LEU A 225 0.56 -5.02 -16.35
C LEU A 225 -0.81 -4.75 -16.97
N GLU A 226 -1.66 -5.77 -17.02
CA GLU A 226 -3.00 -5.78 -17.62
C GLU A 226 -3.94 -4.78 -16.94
N TRP A 227 -3.73 -4.48 -15.65
CA TRP A 227 -4.49 -3.47 -14.91
C TRP A 227 -4.48 -2.09 -15.60
N ARG A 228 -3.42 -1.76 -16.34
CA ARG A 228 -3.25 -0.48 -17.05
C ARG A 228 -4.28 -0.26 -18.17
N TYR A 229 -4.88 -1.33 -18.69
CA TYR A 229 -5.93 -1.23 -19.72
C TYR A 229 -7.33 -1.00 -19.14
N ILE A 230 -7.47 -1.19 -17.82
CA ILE A 230 -8.76 -1.16 -17.13
C ILE A 230 -8.87 0.14 -16.31
N PHE A 231 -7.92 0.36 -15.40
CA PHE A 231 -7.93 1.49 -14.47
C PHE A 231 -7.63 2.83 -15.16
N PRO A 232 -8.10 3.96 -14.62
CA PRO A 232 -7.83 5.29 -15.18
C PRO A 232 -6.33 5.59 -15.29
N HIS A 233 -5.90 6.21 -16.41
CA HIS A 233 -4.51 6.64 -16.58
C HIS A 233 -4.06 7.63 -15.50
N SER A 234 -4.98 8.49 -15.04
CA SER A 234 -4.75 9.42 -13.93
C SER A 234 -4.37 8.73 -12.62
N LEU A 235 -4.89 7.52 -12.38
CA LEU A 235 -4.49 6.66 -11.25
C LEU A 235 -3.15 6.00 -11.53
N MET A 236 -2.96 5.42 -12.73
CA MET A 236 -1.76 4.65 -13.06
C MET A 236 -0.46 5.47 -13.20
N ASN A 237 -0.52 6.81 -13.10
CA ASN A 237 0.65 7.68 -13.10
C ASN A 237 1.38 7.70 -11.73
N PHE A 238 1.92 6.56 -11.33
CA PHE A 238 2.68 6.41 -10.08
C PHE A 238 3.98 7.20 -10.08
N GLN A 239 4.56 7.40 -11.27
CA GLN A 239 5.76 8.20 -11.40
C GLN A 239 5.48 9.60 -10.87
N ASP A 240 4.37 10.25 -11.29
CA ASP A 240 4.01 11.60 -10.86
C ASP A 240 3.31 11.72 -9.53
N LYS A 241 2.53 10.71 -9.18
CA LYS A 241 1.76 10.68 -7.95
C LYS A 241 1.99 9.34 -7.26
N PRO A 242 3.09 9.20 -6.48
CA PRO A 242 3.39 7.95 -5.79
C PRO A 242 2.27 7.48 -4.84
N TYR A 243 1.47 8.42 -4.31
CA TYR A 243 0.29 8.10 -3.50
C TYR A 243 -0.75 7.28 -4.26
N ASN A 244 -0.86 7.46 -5.58
CA ASN A 244 -1.79 6.69 -6.40
C ASN A 244 -1.47 5.20 -6.42
N GLU A 245 -0.21 4.82 -6.22
CA GLU A 245 0.16 3.39 -6.16
C GLU A 245 -0.54 2.71 -4.98
N SER A 246 -0.56 3.35 -3.81
CA SER A 246 -1.28 2.81 -2.65
C SER A 246 -2.79 2.76 -2.86
N VAL A 247 -3.39 3.77 -3.49
CA VAL A 247 -4.82 3.76 -3.87
C VAL A 247 -5.12 2.63 -4.85
N PHE A 248 -4.23 2.41 -5.81
CA PHE A 248 -4.38 1.35 -6.80
C PHE A 248 -4.23 -0.05 -6.17
N GLN A 249 -3.19 -0.27 -5.37
CA GLN A 249 -2.97 -1.51 -4.61
C GLN A 249 -4.18 -1.85 -3.74
N GLU A 250 -4.77 -0.83 -3.13
CA GLU A 250 -5.97 -0.96 -2.32
C GLU A 250 -7.19 -1.41 -3.15
N ASN A 251 -7.39 -0.85 -4.34
CA ASN A 251 -8.48 -1.26 -5.23
C ASN A 251 -8.27 -2.69 -5.78
N VAL A 252 -7.02 -3.08 -6.07
CA VAL A 252 -6.69 -4.47 -6.45
C VAL A 252 -6.97 -5.42 -5.28
N PHE A 253 -6.52 -5.08 -4.07
CA PHE A 253 -6.80 -5.84 -2.85
C PHE A 253 -8.30 -6.04 -2.64
N ARG A 254 -9.06 -4.95 -2.73
CA ARG A 254 -10.52 -4.96 -2.58
C ARG A 254 -11.21 -5.85 -3.60
N THR A 255 -10.80 -5.77 -4.87
CA THR A 255 -11.34 -6.58 -5.96
C THR A 255 -11.11 -8.08 -5.72
N ILE A 256 -9.90 -8.45 -5.31
CA ILE A 256 -9.55 -9.86 -5.03
C ILE A 256 -10.28 -10.34 -3.76
N ALA A 257 -10.32 -9.53 -2.71
CA ALA A 257 -11.04 -9.86 -1.47
C ALA A 257 -12.53 -10.14 -1.73
N PHE A 258 -13.18 -9.30 -2.55
CA PHE A 258 -14.56 -9.57 -2.97
C PHE A 258 -14.67 -10.84 -3.82
N SER A 259 -13.74 -11.07 -4.75
CA SER A 259 -13.77 -12.28 -5.60
C SER A 259 -13.74 -13.58 -4.80
N LEU A 260 -13.04 -13.55 -3.66
CA LEU A 260 -12.84 -14.69 -2.78
C LEU A 260 -13.89 -14.82 -1.67
N ASN A 261 -14.45 -13.69 -1.19
CA ASN A 261 -15.19 -13.69 0.07
C ASN A 261 -16.30 -12.62 0.18
N TYR A 262 -16.88 -12.16 -0.92
CA TYR A 262 -17.88 -11.08 -0.86
C TYR A 262 -19.10 -11.41 0.00
N GLU A 263 -19.44 -12.68 0.22
CA GLU A 263 -20.58 -13.09 1.05
C GLU A 263 -20.43 -12.67 2.52
N GLN A 264 -19.19 -12.45 2.98
CA GLN A 264 -18.89 -11.97 4.33
C GLN A 264 -18.96 -10.44 4.44
N TYR A 265 -19.32 -9.74 3.36
CA TYR A 265 -19.51 -8.29 3.40
C TYR A 265 -20.73 -7.91 4.25
N GLU A 266 -20.53 -7.05 5.24
CA GLU A 266 -21.55 -6.64 6.20
C GLU A 266 -22.05 -5.20 6.00
N GLY A 267 -21.62 -4.51 4.94
CA GLY A 267 -22.01 -3.12 4.67
C GLY A 267 -20.94 -2.08 4.97
N ASN A 268 -19.80 -2.47 5.56
CA ASN A 268 -18.65 -1.60 5.78
C ASN A 268 -17.40 -2.19 5.10
N ILE A 269 -16.89 -1.47 4.09
CA ILE A 269 -15.76 -1.93 3.25
C ILE A 269 -14.48 -2.02 4.06
N THR A 270 -14.16 -0.99 4.85
CA THR A 270 -12.95 -0.94 5.67
C THR A 270 -12.88 -2.16 6.60
N ARG A 271 -13.96 -2.43 7.34
CA ARG A 271 -14.05 -3.57 8.26
C ARG A 271 -14.00 -4.92 7.53
N PHE A 272 -14.64 -5.03 6.37
CA PHE A 272 -14.58 -6.24 5.55
C PHE A 272 -13.13 -6.55 5.13
N LEU A 273 -12.44 -5.54 4.63
CA LEU A 273 -11.07 -5.66 4.15
C LEU A 273 -10.08 -5.93 5.28
N ASP A 274 -10.24 -5.29 6.43
CA ASP A 274 -9.40 -5.54 7.62
C ASP A 274 -9.60 -6.97 8.14
N LYS A 275 -10.87 -7.41 8.28
CA LYS A 275 -11.19 -8.81 8.62
C LYS A 275 -10.56 -9.77 7.61
N PHE A 276 -10.66 -9.47 6.31
CA PHE A 276 -10.10 -10.30 5.26
C PHE A 276 -8.57 -10.42 5.40
N MET A 277 -7.86 -9.31 5.61
CA MET A 277 -6.39 -9.32 5.79
C MET A 277 -5.96 -10.21 6.97
N VAL A 278 -6.70 -10.15 8.07
CA VAL A 278 -6.36 -10.83 9.33
C VAL A 278 -6.71 -12.32 9.29
N SER A 279 -7.90 -12.66 8.77
CA SER A 279 -8.49 -13.99 8.91
C SER A 279 -8.40 -14.86 7.67
N TYR A 280 -8.21 -14.28 6.48
CA TYR A 280 -8.16 -15.05 5.24
C TYR A 280 -6.78 -15.70 5.07
N SER A 281 -6.70 -16.99 5.38
CA SER A 281 -5.48 -17.77 5.24
C SER A 281 -5.35 -18.38 3.85
N ILE A 282 -4.18 -18.25 3.25
CA ILE A 282 -3.86 -18.80 1.93
C ILE A 282 -2.81 -19.90 2.08
N ASN A 283 -3.20 -21.12 1.71
CA ASN A 283 -2.28 -22.26 1.66
C ASN A 283 -1.36 -22.18 0.45
N ASP A 284 -1.91 -21.88 -0.71
CA ASP A 284 -1.19 -21.71 -1.97
C ASP A 284 -1.70 -20.44 -2.68
N PRO A 285 -0.84 -19.42 -2.90
CA PRO A 285 -1.23 -18.20 -3.60
C PRO A 285 -1.34 -18.37 -5.13
N GLU A 286 -0.76 -19.42 -5.71
CA GLU A 286 -0.68 -19.60 -7.16
C GLU A 286 -2.05 -19.70 -7.85
N PRO A 287 -3.04 -20.48 -7.35
CA PRO A 287 -4.36 -20.55 -7.96
C PRO A 287 -5.06 -19.18 -8.01
N ILE A 288 -4.91 -18.38 -6.95
CA ILE A 288 -5.52 -17.04 -6.88
C ILE A 288 -4.85 -16.12 -7.90
N MET A 289 -3.52 -16.17 -8.02
CA MET A 289 -2.78 -15.41 -9.01
C MET A 289 -3.17 -15.79 -10.43
N TYR A 290 -3.19 -17.09 -10.72
CA TYR A 290 -3.56 -17.62 -12.03
C TYR A 290 -4.98 -17.20 -12.44
N LEU A 291 -5.97 -17.38 -11.56
CA LEU A 291 -7.34 -16.96 -11.84
C LEU A 291 -7.44 -15.44 -12.03
N THR A 292 -6.69 -14.65 -11.24
CA THR A 292 -6.62 -13.19 -11.43
C THR A 292 -6.12 -12.84 -12.83
N GLN A 293 -5.06 -13.49 -13.29
CA GLN A 293 -4.50 -13.32 -14.63
C GLN A 293 -5.48 -13.74 -15.73
N GLU A 294 -6.17 -14.87 -15.58
CA GLU A 294 -7.14 -15.35 -16.57
C GLU A 294 -8.37 -14.43 -16.65
N VAL A 295 -8.85 -13.89 -15.53
CA VAL A 295 -9.90 -12.86 -15.56
C VAL A 295 -9.40 -11.62 -16.32
N LEU A 296 -8.22 -11.12 -15.99
CA LEU A 296 -7.64 -9.96 -16.67
C LEU A 296 -7.52 -10.18 -18.17
N LYS A 297 -7.06 -11.35 -18.60
CA LYS A 297 -6.96 -11.76 -20.00
C LYS A 297 -8.33 -11.78 -20.68
N VAL A 298 -9.36 -12.34 -20.04
CA VAL A 298 -10.74 -12.28 -20.56
C VAL A 298 -11.18 -10.83 -20.74
N LEU A 299 -10.89 -9.94 -19.80
CA LEU A 299 -11.26 -8.54 -19.89
C LEU A 299 -10.53 -7.82 -21.03
N ILE A 300 -9.20 -7.86 -21.07
CA ILE A 300 -8.39 -7.06 -22.01
C ILE A 300 -8.46 -7.54 -23.47
N THR A 301 -8.89 -8.78 -23.71
CA THR A 301 -9.11 -9.28 -25.08
C THR A 301 -10.33 -8.65 -25.75
N ASN A 302 -11.20 -7.98 -24.98
CA ASN A 302 -12.31 -7.20 -25.54
C ASN A 302 -11.81 -5.85 -26.08
N LYS A 303 -12.07 -5.59 -27.37
CA LYS A 303 -11.60 -4.38 -28.08
C LYS A 303 -12.10 -3.06 -27.47
N ASN A 304 -13.19 -3.10 -26.69
CA ASN A 304 -13.85 -1.93 -26.09
C ASN A 304 -13.64 -1.86 -24.56
N ILE A 305 -12.65 -2.58 -24.01
CA ILE A 305 -12.43 -2.65 -22.56
C ILE A 305 -12.19 -1.29 -21.90
N ASP A 306 -11.58 -0.36 -22.64
CA ASP A 306 -11.37 1.03 -22.25
C ASP A 306 -12.70 1.79 -22.01
N LYS A 307 -13.79 1.36 -22.64
CA LYS A 307 -15.12 1.99 -22.53
C LYS A 307 -16.05 1.27 -21.58
N PHE A 308 -15.89 -0.04 -21.41
CA PHE A 308 -16.83 -0.85 -20.61
C PHE A 308 -17.04 -0.24 -19.24
N PHE A 309 -16.01 -0.16 -18.40
CA PHE A 309 -16.17 0.37 -17.05
C PHE A 309 -16.37 1.90 -16.97
N ARG A 310 -16.67 2.55 -18.10
CA ARG A 310 -16.97 3.98 -18.20
C ARG A 310 -18.35 4.24 -18.81
N PRO A 311 -19.45 3.66 -18.29
CA PRO A 311 -20.78 3.74 -18.91
C PRO A 311 -21.33 5.18 -19.01
N ARG A 312 -20.75 6.12 -18.25
CA ARG A 312 -21.09 7.56 -18.27
C ARG A 312 -19.88 8.46 -18.53
N GLY A 313 -18.83 7.90 -19.13
CA GLY A 313 -17.56 8.60 -19.32
C GLY A 313 -16.70 8.74 -18.06
N ARG A 314 -17.12 8.13 -16.94
CA ARG A 314 -16.38 8.01 -15.68
C ARG A 314 -16.21 6.56 -15.27
N PHE A 315 -15.07 6.23 -14.68
CA PHE A 315 -14.75 4.88 -14.24
C PHE A 315 -15.66 4.46 -13.07
N SER A 316 -16.41 3.38 -13.26
CA SER A 316 -17.30 2.81 -12.26
C SER A 316 -16.63 1.61 -11.60
N ILE A 317 -16.02 1.84 -10.43
CA ILE A 317 -15.36 0.77 -9.68
C ILE A 317 -16.34 -0.33 -9.26
N SER A 318 -17.57 0.02 -8.86
CA SER A 318 -18.59 -0.96 -8.48
C SER A 318 -19.01 -1.88 -9.64
N LEU A 319 -19.06 -1.35 -10.87
CA LEU A 319 -19.34 -2.15 -12.07
C LEU A 319 -18.15 -3.02 -12.45
N PHE A 320 -16.94 -2.46 -12.36
CA PHE A 320 -15.72 -3.22 -12.58
C PHE A 320 -15.63 -4.42 -11.63
N GLU A 321 -15.81 -4.19 -10.33
CA GLU A 321 -15.74 -5.24 -9.31
C GLU A 321 -16.78 -6.32 -9.52
N SER A 322 -18.02 -5.97 -9.84
CA SER A 322 -19.06 -6.99 -10.03
C SER A 322 -18.80 -7.88 -11.23
N VAL A 323 -18.31 -7.30 -12.34
CA VAL A 323 -17.93 -8.06 -13.53
C VAL A 323 -16.70 -8.91 -13.25
N PHE A 324 -15.70 -8.38 -12.55
CA PHE A 324 -14.49 -9.11 -12.18
C PHE A 324 -14.82 -10.30 -11.27
N VAL A 325 -15.57 -10.08 -10.20
CA VAL A 325 -16.03 -11.12 -9.26
C VAL A 325 -16.81 -12.21 -9.99
N ALA A 326 -17.73 -11.83 -10.89
CA ALA A 326 -18.50 -12.78 -11.67
C ALA A 326 -17.60 -13.65 -12.55
N CYS A 327 -16.68 -13.04 -13.30
CA CYS A 327 -15.73 -13.76 -14.15
C CYS A 327 -14.83 -14.68 -13.32
N TYR A 328 -14.30 -14.19 -12.21
CA TYR A 328 -13.44 -14.94 -11.31
C TYR A 328 -14.12 -16.22 -10.82
N ARG A 329 -15.33 -16.10 -10.26
CA ARG A 329 -16.05 -17.24 -9.69
C ARG A 329 -16.52 -18.26 -10.72
N ILE A 330 -16.73 -17.84 -11.97
CA ILE A 330 -17.08 -18.76 -13.05
C ILE A 330 -15.84 -19.56 -13.48
N LEU A 331 -14.70 -18.88 -13.65
CA LEU A 331 -13.42 -19.52 -13.98
C LEU A 331 -12.94 -20.45 -12.87
N ASP A 332 -13.11 -20.06 -11.60
CA ASP A 332 -12.80 -20.88 -10.42
C ASP A 332 -13.62 -22.19 -10.40
N LYS A 333 -14.87 -22.15 -10.91
CA LYS A 333 -15.71 -23.34 -11.11
C LYS A 333 -15.35 -24.16 -12.36
N GLY A 334 -14.23 -23.85 -13.02
CA GLY A 334 -13.77 -24.52 -14.23
C GLY A 334 -14.60 -24.25 -15.49
N LYS A 335 -15.44 -23.20 -15.47
CA LYS A 335 -16.28 -22.82 -16.62
C LYS A 335 -15.63 -21.72 -17.43
N THR A 336 -15.93 -21.66 -18.73
CA THR A 336 -15.43 -20.61 -19.64
C THR A 336 -16.38 -19.43 -19.73
N ILE A 337 -15.83 -18.21 -19.88
CA ILE A 337 -16.63 -17.01 -20.16
C ILE A 337 -16.90 -16.91 -21.67
N THR A 338 -18.17 -17.03 -22.07
CA THR A 338 -18.61 -16.90 -23.47
C THR A 338 -19.50 -15.68 -23.65
N ASN A 339 -19.51 -15.07 -24.83
CA ASN A 339 -20.36 -13.92 -25.17
C ASN A 339 -20.23 -12.74 -24.18
N PHE A 340 -18.98 -12.43 -23.77
CA PHE A 340 -18.68 -11.40 -22.75
C PHE A 340 -19.41 -10.08 -23.03
N GLU A 341 -19.26 -9.52 -24.23
CA GLU A 341 -19.83 -8.20 -24.56
C GLU A 341 -21.36 -8.18 -24.45
N LYS A 342 -22.04 -9.26 -24.87
CA LYS A 342 -23.50 -9.38 -24.74
C LYS A 342 -23.93 -9.43 -23.28
N LYS A 343 -23.26 -10.24 -22.46
CA LYS A 343 -23.52 -10.36 -21.02
C LYS A 343 -23.22 -9.05 -20.28
N TYR A 344 -22.13 -8.39 -20.67
CA TYR A 344 -21.77 -7.08 -20.18
C TYR A 344 -22.87 -6.04 -20.46
N GLN A 345 -23.39 -5.97 -21.69
CA GLN A 345 -24.49 -5.06 -22.02
C GLN A 345 -25.74 -5.34 -21.18
N GLN A 346 -26.10 -6.61 -20.97
CA GLN A 346 -27.22 -6.98 -20.10
C GLN A 346 -27.02 -6.47 -18.65
N VAL A 347 -25.79 -6.51 -18.12
CA VAL A 347 -25.49 -5.98 -16.78
C VAL A 347 -25.70 -4.47 -16.72
N VAL A 348 -25.27 -3.73 -17.75
CA VAL A 348 -25.44 -2.28 -17.82
C VAL A 348 -26.92 -1.91 -17.96
N GLU A 349 -27.66 -2.60 -18.83
CA GLU A 349 -29.09 -2.38 -19.09
C GLU A 349 -29.98 -2.69 -17.88
N ASN A 350 -29.57 -3.61 -17.00
CA ASN A 350 -30.32 -3.98 -15.78
C ASN A 350 -30.36 -2.85 -14.73
N GLY A 351 -29.80 -1.67 -15.01
CA GLY A 351 -30.10 -0.43 -14.29
C GLY A 351 -29.44 -0.25 -12.92
N TYR A 352 -28.89 -1.32 -12.31
CA TYR A 352 -28.22 -1.26 -11.00
C TYR A 352 -26.99 -0.34 -10.93
N TYR A 353 -26.43 -0.02 -12.09
CA TYR A 353 -25.27 0.87 -12.25
C TYR A 353 -25.65 2.20 -12.93
N LEU A 354 -26.95 2.40 -13.22
CA LEU A 354 -27.53 3.56 -13.92
C LEU A 354 -28.35 4.48 -13.01
N ALA A 355 -28.35 4.35 -11.68
CA ALA A 355 -28.95 5.36 -10.81
C ALA A 355 -28.04 6.62 -10.73
N GLN A 356 -28.63 7.83 -10.82
CA GLN A 356 -27.93 9.07 -10.47
C GLN A 356 -27.82 9.17 -8.95
N GLY A 357 -26.63 9.52 -8.43
CA GLY A 357 -26.42 9.70 -7.00
C GLY A 357 -25.88 8.47 -6.28
N SER A 358 -24.72 7.98 -6.70
CA SER A 358 -23.89 6.99 -6.00
C SER A 358 -23.35 7.52 -4.65
N ARG A 359 -24.25 7.98 -3.78
CA ARG A 359 -23.99 8.37 -2.40
C ARG A 359 -24.44 7.33 -1.37
N SER A 360 -24.81 6.12 -1.81
CA SER A 360 -24.90 4.99 -0.88
C SER A 360 -24.19 3.79 -1.51
N LEU A 361 -22.88 3.76 -1.32
CA LEU A 361 -22.05 2.55 -1.36
C LEU A 361 -22.18 1.74 -0.05
N SER A 362 -23.05 2.18 0.87
CA SER A 362 -23.08 1.73 2.27
C SER A 362 -24.13 0.66 2.58
N ASN A 363 -25.09 0.37 1.70
CA ASN A 363 -26.06 -0.69 1.98
C ASN A 363 -25.55 -2.06 1.49
N LYS A 364 -25.25 -2.96 2.45
CA LYS A 364 -24.91 -4.38 2.23
C LYS A 364 -25.76 -5.03 1.14
N PHE A 365 -27.08 -4.82 1.20
CA PHE A 365 -28.03 -5.49 0.30
C PHE A 365 -27.82 -5.10 -1.17
N ASP A 366 -27.48 -3.85 -1.45
CA ASP A 366 -27.29 -3.37 -2.83
C ASP A 366 -26.02 -3.94 -3.45
N MET A 367 -24.93 -4.06 -2.68
CA MET A 367 -23.68 -4.64 -3.17
C MET A 367 -23.80 -6.15 -3.44
N LEU A 368 -24.36 -6.91 -2.49
CA LEU A 368 -24.55 -8.35 -2.67
C LEU A 368 -25.48 -8.65 -3.84
N LYS A 369 -26.56 -7.88 -3.99
CA LYS A 369 -27.48 -8.01 -5.12
C LYS A 369 -26.79 -7.74 -6.45
N LYS A 370 -25.94 -6.71 -6.53
CA LYS A 370 -25.10 -6.41 -7.71
C LYS A 370 -24.20 -7.58 -8.10
N PHE A 371 -23.49 -8.16 -7.13
CA PHE A 371 -22.61 -9.31 -7.37
C PHE A 371 -23.38 -10.56 -7.81
N ASN A 372 -24.47 -10.90 -7.13
CA ASN A 372 -25.27 -12.07 -7.46
C ASN A 372 -25.93 -11.92 -8.84
N ASN A 373 -26.54 -10.78 -9.15
CA ASN A 373 -27.16 -10.55 -10.46
C ASN A 373 -26.14 -10.57 -11.60
N THR A 374 -24.97 -9.95 -11.40
CA THR A 374 -23.89 -9.98 -12.41
C THR A 374 -23.40 -11.40 -12.62
N TYR A 375 -23.22 -12.18 -11.55
CA TYR A 375 -22.84 -13.58 -11.63
C TYR A 375 -23.90 -14.40 -12.39
N GLU A 376 -25.19 -14.22 -12.12
CA GLU A 376 -26.27 -14.92 -12.82
C GLU A 376 -26.26 -14.64 -14.33
N ILE A 377 -26.14 -13.37 -14.73
CA ILE A 377 -26.04 -12.98 -16.14
C ILE A 377 -24.82 -13.62 -16.81
N PHE A 378 -23.68 -13.64 -16.11
CA PHE A 378 -22.45 -14.21 -16.66
C PHE A 378 -22.42 -15.74 -16.66
N ASN A 379 -23.17 -16.40 -15.77
CA ASN A 379 -23.23 -17.86 -15.64
C ASN A 379 -24.36 -18.50 -16.46
N ALA A 380 -25.35 -17.73 -16.91
CA ALA A 380 -26.34 -18.13 -17.93
C ALA A 380 -25.66 -18.40 -19.28
#